data_AF-A0A8T5SYV3-F1
#
_entry.id   AF-A0A8T5SYV3-F1
#
_cell.length_a   1.000
_cell.length_b   1.000
_cell.length_c   1.000
_cell.angle_alpha   90.00
_cell.angle_beta   90.00
_cell.angle_gamma   90.00
#
_symmetry.space_group_name_H-M   'P 1'
#
loop_
_entity.id
_entity.type
_entity.pdbx_description
1 polymer ?
#
loop_
_entity_poly.entity_id
_entity_poly.type
_entity_poly.pdbx_seq_one_letter_code
_entity_poly.pdbx_strand_id
1 'polypeptide(L)'
;MVELNIMLSILWVACMLTYLLGDVLRIFAGEFKPGEIDGKPVGQIMFFGIAVIMVIPIIMVVLSVILPQPANSIVNIVIASVFILFNLAGIKGYKPFDIFLLCVSFVFNALTIYFASTQFL
;
A
#
# COMPACT_ATOMS: atom_id res chain seq x y z
N MET A 1 -2.19 18.68 14.59
CA MET A 1 -3.19 17.59 14.72
C MET A 1 -3.93 17.35 13.40
N VAL A 2 -4.72 18.31 12.90
CA VAL A 2 -5.43 18.17 11.62
C VAL A 2 -4.47 18.04 10.43
N GLU A 3 -3.41 18.85 10.38
CA GLU A 3 -2.40 18.77 9.31
C GLU A 3 -1.69 17.41 9.25
N LEU A 4 -1.35 16.82 10.40
CA LEU A 4 -0.74 15.49 10.49
C LEU A 4 -1.70 14.42 9.95
N ASN A 5 -2.96 14.45 10.38
CA ASN A 5 -4.00 13.51 9.93
C ASN A 5 -4.19 13.57 8.40
N ILE A 6 -4.22 14.78 7.83
CA ILE A 6 -4.29 14.99 6.37
C ILE A 6 -3.02 14.47 5.69
N MET A 7 -1.84 14.74 6.24
CA MET A 7 -0.58 14.27 5.67
C MET A 7 -0.49 12.73 5.63
N LEU A 8 -0.91 12.05 6.71
CA LEU A 8 -1.00 10.59 6.73
C LEU A 8 -1.99 10.07 5.67
N SER A 9 -3.15 10.71 5.54
CA SER A 9 -4.14 10.39 4.50
C SER A 9 -3.56 10.51 3.08
N ILE A 10 -2.82 11.59 2.80
CA ILE A 10 -2.17 11.82 1.51
C ILE A 10 -1.10 10.76 1.22
N LEU A 11 -0.34 10.33 2.22
CA LEU A 11 0.65 9.26 2.06
C LEU A 11 -0.01 7.92 1.66
N TRP A 12 -1.18 7.61 2.21
CA TRP A 12 -1.96 6.44 1.79
C TRP A 12 -2.52 6.55 0.38
N VAL A 13 -2.95 7.74 -0.04
CA VAL A 13 -3.33 8.00 -1.44
C VAL A 13 -2.14 7.76 -2.37
N ALA A 14 -0.96 8.32 -2.04
CA ALA A 14 0.25 8.14 -2.83
C ALA A 14 0.68 6.67 -2.91
N CYS A 15 0.57 5.94 -1.79
CA CYS A 15 0.82 4.50 -1.74
C CYS A 15 -0.14 3.72 -2.68
N MET A 16 -1.45 3.96 -2.60
CA MET A 16 -2.43 3.32 -3.51
C MET A 16 -2.15 3.61 -4.97
N LEU A 17 -1.89 4.87 -5.32
CA LEU A 17 -1.62 5.27 -6.69
C LEU A 17 -0.35 4.61 -7.23
N THR A 18 0.64 4.37 -6.37
CA THR A 18 1.87 3.65 -6.74
C THR A 18 1.57 2.19 -7.10
N TYR A 19 0.73 1.51 -6.32
CA TYR A 19 0.32 0.14 -6.63
C TYR A 19 -0.51 0.06 -7.90
N LEU A 20 -1.49 0.96 -8.07
CA LEU A 20 -2.29 1.04 -9.29
C LEU A 20 -1.45 1.33 -10.53
N LEU A 21 -0.43 2.20 -10.41
CA LEU A 21 0.51 2.45 -11.50
C LEU A 21 1.27 1.17 -11.88
N GLY A 22 1.69 0.37 -10.90
CA GLY A 22 2.32 -0.94 -11.15
C GLY A 22 1.42 -1.87 -11.94
N ASP A 23 0.14 -2.00 -11.54
CA ASP A 23 -0.84 -2.82 -12.24
C ASP A 23 -1.07 -2.34 -13.68
N VAL A 24 -1.19 -1.03 -13.87
CA VAL A 24 -1.33 -0.40 -15.21
C VAL A 24 -0.10 -0.72 -16.08
N LEU A 25 1.11 -0.57 -15.54
CA LEU A 25 2.33 -0.87 -16.30
C LEU A 25 2.43 -2.35 -16.70
N ARG A 26 2.05 -3.29 -15.81
CA ARG A 26 2.03 -4.73 -16.15
C ARG A 26 1.03 -5.06 -17.26
N ILE A 27 -0.13 -4.38 -17.29
CA ILE A 27 -1.08 -4.50 -18.39
C ILE A 27 -0.45 -4.05 -19.71
N PHE A 28 0.17 -2.86 -19.74
CA PHE A 28 0.79 -2.33 -20.96
C PHE A 28 2.07 -3.05 -21.40
N ALA A 29 2.78 -3.69 -20.47
CA ALA A 29 3.95 -4.51 -20.78
C ALA A 29 3.59 -5.86 -21.44
N GLY A 30 2.30 -6.19 -21.58
CA GLY A 30 1.82 -7.45 -22.14
C GLY A 30 1.93 -8.63 -21.18
N GLU A 31 2.10 -8.36 -19.88
CA GLU A 31 2.24 -9.37 -18.83
C GLU A 31 0.91 -9.77 -18.20
N PHE A 32 -0.17 -9.10 -18.61
CA PHE A 32 -1.51 -9.34 -18.11
C PHE A 32 -2.28 -10.23 -19.07
N LYS A 33 -2.58 -11.45 -18.62
CA LYS A 33 -3.63 -12.28 -19.20
C LYS A 33 -4.87 -12.19 -18.32
N PRO A 34 -6.03 -11.73 -18.83
CA PRO A 34 -7.24 -11.62 -18.03
C PRO A 34 -7.59 -12.96 -17.37
N GLY A 35 -7.71 -12.95 -16.04
CA GLY A 35 -8.06 -14.14 -15.27
C GLY A 35 -6.88 -15.06 -14.93
N GLU A 36 -5.64 -14.70 -15.26
CA GLU A 36 -4.45 -15.47 -14.90
C GLU A 36 -3.44 -14.64 -14.10
N ILE A 37 -2.80 -15.27 -13.12
CA ILE A 37 -1.60 -14.77 -12.43
C ILE A 37 -0.59 -15.92 -12.43
N ASP A 38 0.66 -15.63 -12.83
CA ASP A 38 1.73 -16.64 -13.01
C ASP A 38 1.32 -17.84 -13.88
N GLY A 39 0.53 -17.58 -14.94
CA GLY A 39 0.05 -18.61 -15.87
C GLY A 39 -0.96 -19.59 -15.26
N LYS A 40 -1.53 -19.28 -14.09
CA LYS A 40 -2.59 -20.07 -13.45
C LYS A 40 -3.89 -19.27 -13.39
N PRO A 41 -5.05 -19.91 -13.61
CA PRO A 41 -6.33 -19.24 -13.46
C PRO A 41 -6.50 -18.76 -12.02
N VAL A 42 -6.87 -17.49 -11.88
CA VAL A 42 -7.12 -16.86 -10.59
C VAL A 42 -8.49 -17.29 -10.10
N GLY A 43 -8.52 -18.04 -9.00
CA GLY A 43 -9.77 -18.43 -8.35
C GLY A 43 -10.45 -17.26 -7.63
N GLN A 44 -11.76 -17.38 -7.40
CA GLN A 44 -12.56 -16.36 -6.70
C GLN A 44 -12.00 -16.00 -5.31
N ILE A 45 -11.46 -16.98 -4.58
CA ILE A 45 -10.84 -16.78 -3.25
C ILE A 45 -9.61 -15.87 -3.37
N MET A 46 -8.83 -16.01 -4.43
CA MET A 46 -7.63 -15.20 -4.64
C MET A 46 -7.97 -13.77 -5.03
N PHE A 47 -8.97 -13.56 -5.90
CA PHE A 47 -9.49 -12.22 -6.16
C PHE A 47 -10.03 -11.54 -4.90
N PHE A 48 -10.74 -12.29 -4.05
CA PHE A 48 -11.20 -11.78 -2.77
C PHE A 48 -10.04 -11.37 -1.87
N GLY A 49 -8.99 -12.20 -1.78
CA GLY A 49 -7.77 -11.87 -1.02
C GLY A 49 -7.09 -10.59 -1.51
N ILE A 50 -6.93 -10.44 -2.84
CA ILE A 50 -6.36 -9.23 -3.45
C ILE A 50 -7.25 -8.01 -3.11
N ALA A 51 -8.57 -8.13 -3.22
CA ALA A 51 -9.50 -7.05 -2.89
C ALA A 51 -9.40 -6.63 -1.42
N VAL A 52 -9.31 -7.58 -0.49
CA VAL A 52 -9.14 -7.30 0.94
C VAL A 52 -7.81 -6.58 1.21
N ILE A 53 -6.71 -6.98 0.56
CA ILE A 53 -5.42 -6.32 0.76
C ILE A 53 -5.45 -4.90 0.16
N MET A 54 -5.94 -4.75 -1.06
CA MET A 54 -5.93 -3.49 -1.80
C MET A 54 -6.94 -2.46 -1.27
N VAL A 55 -7.96 -2.88 -0.52
CA VAL A 55 -8.87 -1.92 0.13
C VAL A 55 -8.28 -1.34 1.42
N ILE A 56 -7.29 -1.98 2.05
CA ILE A 56 -6.69 -1.48 3.31
C ILE A 56 -6.15 -0.06 3.14
N PRO A 57 -5.33 0.27 2.14
CA PRO A 57 -4.77 1.61 2.06
C PRO A 57 -5.85 2.65 1.70
N ILE A 58 -6.92 2.26 0.99
CA ILE A 58 -8.12 3.10 0.78
C ILE A 58 -8.84 3.40 2.11
N ILE A 59 -9.04 2.38 2.95
CA ILE A 59 -9.62 2.55 4.29
C ILE A 59 -8.73 3.47 5.12
N MET A 60 -7.42 3.33 5.01
CA MET A 60 -6.45 4.16 5.74
C MET A 60 -6.48 5.63 5.33
N VAL A 61 -6.84 5.97 4.08
CA VAL A 61 -7.10 7.36 3.67
C VAL A 61 -8.16 7.99 4.57
N VAL A 62 -9.26 7.26 4.81
CA VAL A 62 -10.37 7.74 5.65
C VAL A 62 -10.01 7.69 7.14
N LEU A 63 -9.49 6.55 7.62
CA LEU A 63 -9.13 6.36 9.02
C LEU A 63 -8.12 7.39 9.51
N SER A 64 -7.17 7.78 8.65
CA SER A 64 -6.16 8.79 8.97
C SER A 64 -6.75 10.16 9.33
N VAL A 65 -7.95 10.46 8.85
CA VAL A 65 -8.63 11.73 9.13
C VAL A 65 -9.59 11.61 10.31
N ILE A 66 -10.30 10.48 10.44
CA ILE A 66 -11.38 10.33 11.42
C ILE A 66 -10.93 9.81 12.79
N LEU A 67 -9.81 9.07 12.88
CA LEU A 67 -9.38 8.49 14.15
C LEU A 67 -8.78 9.58 15.06
N PRO A 68 -9.15 9.58 16.35
CA PRO A 68 -8.51 10.45 17.32
C PRO A 68 -7.08 9.98 17.63
N GLN A 69 -6.24 10.90 18.09
CA GLN A 69 -4.93 10.56 18.63
C GLN A 69 -5.06 9.99 20.05
N PRO A 70 -4.21 9.02 20.45
CA PRO A 70 -3.07 8.46 19.72
C PRO A 70 -3.41 7.26 18.81
N ALA A 71 -4.69 6.83 18.76
CA ALA A 71 -5.10 5.65 18.01
C ALA A 71 -4.74 5.75 16.53
N ASN A 72 -4.91 6.93 15.93
CA ASN A 72 -4.55 7.18 14.54
C ASN A 72 -3.07 6.87 14.24
N SER A 73 -2.15 7.39 15.07
CA SER A 73 -0.72 7.13 14.92
C SER A 73 -0.37 5.65 15.07
N ILE A 74 -0.95 4.95 16.06
CA ILE A 74 -0.70 3.52 16.27
C ILE A 74 -1.13 2.70 15.05
N VAL A 75 -2.36 2.94 14.55
CA VAL A 75 -2.89 2.21 13.38
C VAL A 75 -2.03 2.48 12.15
N ASN A 76 -1.64 3.73 11.89
CA ASN A 76 -0.76 4.07 10.77
C ASN A 76 0.58 3.34 10.83
N ILE A 77 1.23 3.33 12.00
CA ILE A 77 2.53 2.64 12.18
C ILE A 77 2.39 1.14 11.94
N VAL A 78 1.37 0.50 12.54
CA VAL A 78 1.16 -0.93 12.43
C VAL A 78 0.88 -1.32 10.98
N ILE A 79 -0.05 -0.65 10.31
CA ILE A 79 -0.46 -1.01 8.95
C ILE A 79 0.67 -0.72 7.95
N ALA A 80 1.36 0.42 8.05
CA ALA A 80 2.50 0.72 7.19
C ALA A 80 3.64 -0.31 7.37
N SER A 81 3.89 -0.75 8.61
CA SER A 81 4.89 -1.79 8.89
C SER A 81 4.49 -3.14 8.26
N VAL A 82 3.21 -3.52 8.39
CA VAL A 82 2.68 -4.73 7.74
C VAL A 82 2.84 -4.66 6.23
N PHE A 83 2.55 -3.52 5.60
CA PHE A 83 2.71 -3.35 4.17
C PHE A 83 4.16 -3.45 3.72
N ILE A 84 5.12 -2.89 4.47
CA ILE A 84 6.55 -3.06 4.19
C ILE A 84 6.93 -4.55 4.23
N LEU A 85 6.56 -5.26 5.30
CA LEU A 85 6.89 -6.68 5.47
C LEU A 85 6.23 -7.56 4.40
N PHE A 86 4.96 -7.30 4.08
CA PHE A 86 4.21 -8.02 3.05
C PHE A 86 4.86 -7.88 1.67
N ASN A 87 5.22 -6.66 1.29
CA ASN A 87 5.86 -6.37 0.02
C ASN A 87 7.30 -6.93 -0.05
N LEU A 88 8.04 -6.94 1.06
CA LEU A 88 9.36 -7.60 1.13
C LEU A 88 9.26 -9.11 0.89
N ALA A 89 8.22 -9.76 1.41
CA ALA A 89 7.99 -11.19 1.16
C ALA A 89 7.65 -11.48 -0.31
N GLY A 90 7.02 -10.52 -1.00
CA GLY A 90 6.58 -10.64 -2.40
C GLY A 90 7.61 -10.26 -3.47
N ILE A 91 8.82 -9.80 -3.10
CA ILE A 91 9.76 -9.17 -4.04
C ILE A 91 10.33 -10.13 -5.11
N LYS A 92 10.25 -11.44 -4.89
CA LYS A 92 10.85 -12.43 -5.80
C LYS A 92 10.11 -12.43 -7.15
N GLY A 93 10.82 -12.15 -8.22
CA GLY A 93 10.29 -12.19 -9.60
C GLY A 93 9.85 -10.84 -10.16
N TYR A 94 10.05 -9.75 -9.43
CA TYR A 94 9.67 -8.41 -9.89
C TYR A 94 10.60 -7.91 -11.01
N LYS A 95 10.00 -7.24 -12.00
CA LYS A 95 10.73 -6.56 -13.07
C LYS A 95 11.30 -5.22 -12.60
N PRO A 96 12.22 -4.58 -13.34
CA PRO A 96 12.85 -3.34 -12.90
C PRO A 96 11.87 -2.22 -12.53
N PHE A 97 10.78 -2.06 -13.28
CA PHE A 97 9.77 -1.04 -12.97
C PHE A 97 8.96 -1.38 -11.71
N ASP A 98 8.66 -2.67 -11.47
CA ASP A 98 8.00 -3.12 -10.24
C ASP A 98 8.90 -2.87 -9.02
N ILE A 99 10.20 -3.17 -9.13
CA ILE A 99 11.18 -2.90 -8.06
C ILE A 99 11.24 -1.40 -7.76
N PHE A 100 11.28 -0.55 -8.78
CA PHE A 100 11.28 0.90 -8.60
C PHE A 100 10.03 1.39 -7.87
N LEU A 101 8.84 0.98 -8.33
CA LEU A 101 7.57 1.36 -7.70
C LEU A 101 7.45 0.78 -6.27
N LEU A 102 7.97 -0.42 -6.03
CA LEU A 102 8.04 -1.01 -4.71
C LEU A 102 8.89 -0.15 -3.76
N CYS A 103 10.09 0.27 -4.19
CA CYS A 103 10.95 1.17 -3.43
C CYS A 103 10.24 2.50 -3.13
N VAL A 104 9.53 3.08 -4.09
CA VAL A 104 8.72 4.29 -3.88
C VAL A 104 7.63 4.05 -2.83
N SER A 105 6.95 2.90 -2.88
CA SER A 105 5.95 2.53 -1.87
C SER A 105 6.56 2.37 -0.46
N PHE A 106 7.80 1.88 -0.36
CA PHE A 106 8.51 1.81 0.91
C PHE A 106 8.84 3.18 1.46
N VAL A 107 9.19 4.15 0.60
CA VAL A 107 9.39 5.53 1.03
C VAL A 107 8.09 6.10 1.62
N PHE A 108 6.94 5.92 0.98
CA PHE A 108 5.66 6.40 1.52
C PHE A 108 5.28 5.73 2.84
N ASN A 109 5.48 4.42 2.96
CA ASN A 109 5.21 3.71 4.22
C ASN A 109 6.18 4.12 5.34
N ALA A 110 7.47 4.32 5.03
CA ALA A 110 8.46 4.79 5.99
C ALA A 110 8.15 6.23 6.47
N LEU A 111 7.76 7.12 5.55
CA LEU A 111 7.28 8.46 5.90
C LEU A 111 6.02 8.41 6.77
N THR A 112 5.10 7.49 6.48
CA THR A 112 3.89 7.28 7.28
C THR A 112 4.25 6.91 8.71
N ILE A 113 5.18 5.96 8.90
CA ILE A 113 5.68 5.58 10.23
C ILE A 113 6.36 6.76 10.92
N TYR A 114 7.23 7.47 10.21
CA TYR A 114 7.96 8.62 10.76
C TYR A 114 7.02 9.71 11.27
N PHE A 115 6.11 10.19 10.41
CA PHE A 115 5.16 11.23 10.78
C PHE A 115 4.14 10.78 11.81
N ALA A 116 3.70 9.52 11.79
CA ALA A 116 2.84 9.00 12.84
C ALA A 116 3.58 8.95 14.20
N SER A 117 4.90 8.72 14.19
CA SER A 117 5.73 8.60 15.39
C SER A 117 6.04 9.95 16.06
N THR A 118 6.02 11.06 15.32
CA THR A 118 6.29 12.40 15.89
C THR A 118 5.24 12.83 16.92
N GLN A 119 4.07 12.20 16.93
CA GLN A 119 3.04 12.43 17.95
C GLN A 119 3.46 11.94 19.36
N PHE A 120 4.45 11.05 19.45
CA PHE A 120 4.93 10.47 20.72
C PHE A 120 6.24 11.10 21.23
N LEU A 121 6.84 12.01 20.44
CA LEU A 121 8.06 12.74 20.77
C LEU A 121 7.71 14.11 21.36
#